data_AF-A0A6L7CI17-F1
#
_entry.id   AF-A0A6L7CI17-F1
#
_cell.length_a   1.000
_cell.length_b   1.000
_cell.length_c   1.000
_cell.angle_alpha   90.00
_cell.angle_beta   90.00
_cell.angle_gamma   90.00
#
_symmetry.space_group_name_H-M   'P 1'
#
loop_
_entity.id
_entity.type
_entity.pdbx_description
1 polymer ?
#
loop_
_entity_poly.entity_id
_entity_poly.type
_entity_poly.pdbx_seq_one_letter_code
_entity_poly.pdbx_strand_id
1 'polypeptide(L)' 'MENKSARAKVQAFGGFLTAMVIPNIGAFIAWGFITALFIPTGWLPNEHFAKIVGPMITYLLPVMIGST' A
#
# COMPACT_ATOMS: atom_id res chain seq x y z
N MET A 1 17.50 8.60 33.94
CA MET A 1 16.42 7.80 33.33
C MET A 1 16.21 8.32 31.92
N GLU A 2 16.94 7.74 30.98
CA GLU A 2 17.24 8.33 29.68
C GLU A 2 16.15 7.95 28.65
N ASN A 3 15.46 8.93 28.07
CA ASN A 3 14.72 8.95 26.79
C ASN A 3 14.04 7.66 26.24
N LYS A 4 13.63 6.70 27.08
CA LYS A 4 12.91 5.48 26.62
C LYS A 4 11.50 5.78 26.12
N SER A 5 10.86 6.85 26.58
CA SER A 5 9.44 7.12 26.33
C SER A 5 9.13 7.50 24.87
N ALA A 6 9.86 8.45 24.28
CA ALA A 6 9.59 8.93 22.93
C ALA A 6 9.91 7.87 21.87
N ARG A 7 11.08 7.21 21.98
CA ARG A 7 11.48 6.13 21.07
C ARG A 7 10.53 4.94 21.12
N ALA A 8 10.09 4.54 22.32
CA ALA A 8 9.13 3.44 22.47
C ALA A 8 7.77 3.76 21.83
N LYS A 9 7.28 5.01 21.95
CA LYS A 9 6.05 5.44 21.28
C LYS A 9 6.14 5.38 19.76
N VAL A 10 7.26 5.84 19.19
CA VAL A 10 7.50 5.75 17.73
C VAL A 10 7.61 4.29 17.27
N GLN A 11 8.28 3.43 18.03
CA GLN A 11 8.34 1.99 17.72
C GLN A 11 6.96 1.33 17.80
N ALA A 12 6.16 1.64 18.81
CA ALA A 12 4.80 1.10 18.95
C ALA A 12 3.89 1.57 17.79
N PHE A 13 3.98 2.85 17.40
CA PHE A 13 3.25 3.38 16.25
C PHE A 13 3.69 2.74 14.94
N GLY A 14 5.00 2.58 14.70
CA GLY A 14 5.51 1.88 13.52
C GLY A 14 5.09 0.41 13.46
N GLY A 15 5.07 -0.27 14.61
CA GLY A 15 4.54 -1.63 14.74
C GLY A 15 3.06 -1.72 14.39
N PHE A 16 2.25 -0.76 14.85
CA PHE A 16 0.84 -0.65 14.50
C PHE A 16 0.64 -0.48 12.97
N LEU A 17 1.35 0.44 12.34
CA LEU A 17 1.26 0.64 10.88
C LEU A 17 1.69 -0.61 10.10
N THR A 18 2.75 -1.29 10.56
CA THR A 18 3.26 -2.51 9.93
C THR A 18 2.22 -3.64 10.02
N ALA A 19 1.51 -3.76 11.15
CA ALA A 19 0.45 -4.74 11.34
C ALA A 19 -0.76 -4.52 10.41
N MET A 20 -1.05 -3.28 10.01
CA MET A 20 -2.13 -2.97 9.06
C MET A 20 -1.73 -3.27 7.59
N VAL A 21 -0.44 -3.12 7.25
CA VAL A 21 0.05 -3.27 5.87
C VAL A 21 0.42 -4.72 5.53
N ILE A 22 1.05 -5.46 6.45
CA ILE A 22 1.55 -6.82 6.19
C ILE A 22 0.46 -7.77 5.65
N PRO A 23 -0.75 -7.86 6.24
CA PRO A 23 -1.81 -8.75 5.75
C PRO A 23 -2.27 -8.41 4.33
N ASN A 24 -2.12 -7.15 3.93
CA ASN A 24 -2.56 -6.60 2.65
C ASN A 24 -1.42 -6.51 1.61
N ILE A 25 -0.21 -6.99 1.92
CA ILE A 25 0.97 -6.82 1.06
C ILE A 25 0.80 -7.43 -0.34
N GLY A 26 0.05 -8.53 -0.45
CA GLY A 26 -0.25 -9.15 -1.74
C GLY A 26 -1.02 -8.22 -2.69
N ALA A 27 -1.94 -7.42 -2.15
CA ALA A 27 -2.69 -6.44 -2.94
C ALA A 27 -1.80 -5.28 -3.41
N PHE A 28 -0.86 -4.82 -2.57
CA PHE A 28 0.14 -3.83 -2.97
C PHE A 28 1.07 -4.35 -4.06
N ILE A 29 1.52 -5.60 -3.97
CA ILE A 29 2.36 -6.24 -4.98
C ILE A 29 1.60 -6.37 -6.30
N ALA A 30 0.36 -6.88 -6.27
CA ALA A 30 -0.47 -7.03 -7.46
C ALA A 30 -0.77 -5.67 -8.12
N TRP A 31 -1.10 -4.66 -7.31
CA TRP A 31 -1.27 -3.28 -7.78
C TRP A 31 0.01 -2.74 -8.44
N GLY A 32 1.18 -2.99 -7.84
CA GLY A 32 2.47 -2.61 -8.40
C GLY A 32 2.73 -3.24 -9.77
N PHE A 33 2.43 -4.54 -9.93
CA PHE A 33 2.55 -5.22 -11.22
C PHE A 33 1.57 -4.68 -12.26
N ILE A 34 0.29 -4.51 -11.92
CA ILE A 34 -0.71 -3.96 -12.86
C ILE A 34 -0.31 -2.55 -13.30
N THR A 35 0.21 -1.73 -12.37
CA THR A 35 0.73 -0.39 -12.65
C THR A 35 1.93 -0.46 -13.58
N ALA A 36 2.93 -1.29 -13.28
CA ALA A 36 4.12 -1.43 -14.11
C ALA A 36 3.81 -1.95 -15.52
N LEU A 37 2.77 -2.77 -15.67
CA LEU A 37 2.36 -3.32 -16.95
C LEU A 37 1.58 -2.29 -17.78
N PHE A 38 0.48 -1.74 -17.27
CA PHE A 38 -0.56 -1.16 -18.13
C PHE A 38 -0.61 0.37 -18.20
N ILE A 39 0.09 1.09 -17.34
CA ILE A 39 0.15 2.56 -17.44
C ILE A 39 0.81 3.00 -18.76
N PRO A 40 0.63 4.25 -19.22
CA PRO A 40 1.22 4.72 -20.48
C PRO A 40 2.75 4.58 -20.56
N THR A 41 3.44 4.64 -19.42
CA THR A 41 4.90 4.46 -19.30
C THR A 41 5.30 3.04 -18.87
N GLY A 42 4.38 2.08 -18.91
CA GLY A 42 4.59 0.71 -18.48
C GLY A 42 5.18 -0.21 -19.56
N TRP A 43 5.39 -1.47 -19.22
CA TRP A 43 5.95 -2.47 -20.15
C TRP A 43 4.97 -2.88 -21.26
N LEU A 44 3.67 -2.88 -20.98
CA LEU A 44 2.57 -3.27 -21.88
C LEU A 44 1.41 -2.28 -21.78
N PRO A 45 1.59 -1.02 -22.25
CA PRO A 45 0.62 0.06 -22.05
C PRO A 45 -0.75 -0.30 -22.64
N ASN A 46 -1.81 -0.15 -21.83
CA ASN A 46 -3.18 -0.45 -22.24
C ASN A 46 -4.18 0.48 -21.55
N GLU A 47 -4.86 1.33 -22.33
CA GLU A 47 -5.79 2.33 -21.79
C GLU A 47 -7.00 1.73 -21.05
N HIS A 48 -7.44 0.53 -21.42
CA HIS A 48 -8.56 -0.13 -20.76
C HIS A 48 -8.15 -0.64 -19.38
N PHE A 49 -7.00 -1.33 -19.28
CA PHE A 49 -6.47 -1.83 -18.00
C PHE A 49 -5.83 -0.72 -17.15
N ALA A 50 -5.33 0.37 -17.72
CA ALA A 50 -4.84 1.51 -16.94
C ALA A 50 -5.94 2.13 -16.08
N LYS A 51 -7.21 2.07 -16.53
CA LYS A 51 -8.36 2.62 -15.79
C LYS A 51 -8.59 1.97 -14.43
N ILE A 52 -8.18 0.72 -14.22
CA ILE A 52 -8.33 0.06 -12.91
C ILE A 52 -7.25 0.48 -11.91
N VAL A 53 -6.12 1.05 -12.36
CA VAL A 53 -5.01 1.46 -11.49
C VAL A 53 -5.42 2.58 -10.52
N GLY A 54 -6.18 3.57 -11.01
CA GLY A 54 -6.66 4.71 -10.23
C GLY A 54 -7.59 4.30 -9.07
N PRO A 55 -8.70 3.60 -9.33
CA PRO A 55 -9.61 3.13 -8.29
C PRO A 55 -8.95 2.19 -7.27
N MET A 56 -7.93 1.43 -7.67
CA MET A 56 -7.20 0.56 -6.75
C MET A 56 -6.45 1.35 -5.67
N ILE A 57 -5.79 2.45 -6.02
CA ILE A 57 -5.07 3.26 -5.04
C ILE A 57 -6.00 4.17 -4.22
N THR A 58 -7.08 4.69 -4.81
CA THR A 58 -8.00 5.62 -4.11
C THR A 58 -9.05 4.95 -3.25
N TYR A 59 -9.43 3.70 -3.57
CA TYR A 59 -10.51 3.00 -2.87
C TYR A 59 -10.08 1.62 -2.36
N LEU A 60 -9.56 0.75 -3.23
CA LEU A 60 -9.31 -0.64 -2.86
C LEU A 60 -8.28 -0.76 -1.73
N LEU A 61 -7.07 -0.24 -1.93
CA LEU A 61 -5.98 -0.35 -0.95
C LEU A 61 -6.34 0.36 0.37
N PRO A 62 -6.88 1.59 0.39
CA PRO A 62 -7.29 2.24 1.64
C PRO A 62 -8.36 1.46 2.42
N VAL A 63 -9.37 0.90 1.73
CA VAL A 63 -10.43 0.13 2.39
C VAL A 63 -9.89 -1.17 2.98
N MET A 64 -8.99 -1.86 2.26
CA MET A 64 -8.35 -3.08 2.75
C MET A 64 -7.54 -2.82 4.03
N ILE A 65 -6.72 -1.76 4.03
CA ILE A 65 -5.93 -1.37 5.21
C ILE A 65 -6.84 -0.91 6.35
N GLY A 66 -7.88 -0.12 6.06
CA GLY A 66 -8.80 0.39 7.08
C GLY A 66 -9.69 -0.68 7.73
N SER A 67 -9.75 -1.87 7.12
CA SER A 67 -10.48 -3.03 7.66
C SER A 67 -9.66 -3.92 8.60
N THR A 68 -8.37 -3.64 8.80
CA THR A 68 -7.40 -4.42 9.60
C THR A 68 -6.77 -3.57 10.69
#